data_AF-A0A2G0E5W2-F1
#
_entry.id   AF-A0A2G0E5W2-F1
#
_cell.length_a   1.000
_cell.length_b   1.000
_cell.length_c   1.000
_cell.angle_alpha   90.00
_cell.angle_beta   90.00
_cell.angle_gamma   90.00
#
_symmetry.space_group_name_H-M   'P 1'
#
loop_
_entity.id
_entity.type
_entity.pdbx_description
1 polymer ?
#
loop_
_entity_poly.entity_id
_entity_poly.type
_entity_poly.pdbx_seq_one_letter_code
_entity_poly.pdbx_strand_id
1 'polypeptide(L)'
;GTNEIGEATAEKMKETRLVLWPQHGIYGSGKDMDEVFGLIETAEKAAEVYTYVKAQGPILQTITDENLWRLADAFGVTPKAGYLEEVHTKAGV
;
A
#
# COMPACT_ATOMS: atom_id res chain seq x y z
N GLY A 1 -18.11 4.36 16.16
CA GLY A 1 -17.66 2.96 16.20
C GLY A 1 -18.85 2.07 16.44
N THR A 2 -19.46 1.55 15.38
CA THR A 2 -20.55 0.58 15.43
C THR A 2 -19.98 -0.85 15.35
N ASN A 3 -20.75 -1.87 15.73
CA ASN A 3 -20.30 -3.26 15.60
C ASN A 3 -20.08 -3.64 14.14
N GLU A 4 -20.99 -3.23 13.25
CA GLU A 4 -20.92 -3.53 11.82
C GLU A 4 -19.59 -3.10 11.18
N ILE A 5 -19.13 -1.86 11.43
CA ILE A 5 -17.86 -1.39 10.87
C ILE A 5 -16.66 -2.06 11.56
N GLY A 6 -16.80 -2.45 12.83
CA GLY A 6 -15.79 -3.23 13.56
C GLY A 6 -15.60 -4.62 12.95
N GLU A 7 -16.70 -5.33 12.70
CA GLU A 7 -16.70 -6.66 12.05
C GLU A 7 -16.14 -6.58 10.63
N ALA A 8 -16.58 -5.60 9.83
CA ALA A 8 -16.06 -5.39 8.48
C ALA A 8 -14.55 -5.08 8.46
N THR A 9 -14.05 -4.35 9.46
CA THR A 9 -12.61 -4.05 9.62
C THR A 9 -11.83 -5.30 10.03
N ALA A 10 -12.36 -6.07 10.98
CA ALA A 10 -11.76 -7.32 11.43
C ALA A 10 -11.67 -8.35 10.28
N GLU A 11 -12.68 -8.42 9.41
CA GLU A 11 -12.64 -9.30 8.24
C GLU A 11 -11.50 -8.92 7.28
N LYS A 12 -11.35 -7.62 6.95
CA LYS A 12 -10.26 -7.14 6.08
C LYS A 12 -8.86 -7.37 6.68
N MET A 13 -8.73 -7.25 8.00
CA MET A 13 -7.48 -7.45 8.72
C MET A 13 -6.93 -8.89 8.61
N LYS A 14 -7.73 -9.87 8.17
CA LYS A 14 -7.25 -11.23 7.89
C LYS A 14 -6.31 -11.28 6.69
N GLU A 15 -6.40 -10.33 5.77
CA GLU A 15 -5.63 -10.32 4.53
C GLU A 15 -4.71 -9.11 4.37
N THR A 16 -4.88 -8.08 5.20
CA THR A 16 -4.09 -6.85 5.14
C THR A 16 -3.76 -6.34 6.53
N ARG A 17 -2.67 -5.61 6.65
CA ARG A 17 -2.24 -4.96 7.90
C ARG A 17 -2.63 -3.49 8.00
N LEU A 18 -3.22 -2.96 6.92
CA LEU A 18 -3.75 -1.61 6.83
C LEU A 18 -5.18 -1.70 6.29
N VAL A 19 -6.12 -0.97 6.91
CA VAL A 19 -7.51 -0.84 6.47
C VAL A 19 -7.89 0.63 6.46
N LEU A 20 -8.23 1.14 5.28
CA LEU A 20 -8.72 2.51 5.11
C LEU A 20 -10.22 2.58 5.32
N TRP A 21 -10.66 3.55 6.12
CA TRP A 21 -12.05 3.98 6.23
C TRP A 21 -12.20 5.28 5.45
N PRO A 22 -12.86 5.26 4.27
CA PRO A 22 -13.10 6.45 3.48
C PRO A 22 -13.77 7.55 4.33
N GLN A 23 -13.32 8.79 4.15
CA GLN A 23 -13.82 9.97 4.89
C GLN A 23 -13.57 9.96 6.40
N HIS A 24 -12.69 9.08 6.91
CA HIS A 24 -12.39 9.02 8.34
C HIS A 24 -10.91 8.87 8.64
N GLY A 25 -10.29 7.74 8.28
CA GLY A 25 -8.92 7.45 8.70
C GLY A 25 -8.50 6.03 8.37
N ILE A 26 -7.49 5.53 9.09
CA ILE A 26 -6.85 4.23 8.81
C ILE A 26 -6.68 3.42 10.10
N TYR A 27 -6.75 2.10 9.97
CA TYR A 27 -6.34 1.14 10.99
C TYR A 27 -5.07 0.43 10.56
N GLY A 28 -4.15 0.19 11.51
CA GLY A 28 -2.92 -0.57 11.29
C GLY A 28 -2.73 -1.69 12.31
N SER A 29 -2.06 -2.77 11.89
CA SER A 29 -1.68 -3.90 12.75
C SER A 29 -0.22 -4.35 12.54
N GLY A 30 0.40 -4.82 13.62
CA GLY A 30 1.82 -5.15 13.70
C GLY A 30 2.14 -5.89 15.00
N LYS A 31 3.36 -6.41 15.11
CA LYS A 31 3.81 -7.22 16.26
C LYS A 31 3.99 -6.40 17.53
N ASP A 32 4.42 -5.15 17.38
CA ASP A 32 4.66 -4.20 18.46
C ASP A 32 4.28 -2.77 18.03
N MET A 33 4.40 -1.82 18.97
CA MET A 33 3.96 -0.44 18.76
C MET A 33 4.75 0.26 17.67
N ASP A 34 6.07 0.05 17.61
CA ASP A 34 6.94 0.71 16.62
C ASP A 34 6.62 0.21 15.22
N GLU A 35 6.36 -1.09 15.06
CA GLU A 35 5.95 -1.64 13.77
C GLU A 35 4.58 -1.13 13.32
N VAL A 36 3.59 -1.04 14.24
CA VAL A 36 2.26 -0.50 13.91
C VAL A 36 2.35 0.96 13.50
N PHE A 37 3.05 1.77 14.29
CA PHE A 37 3.16 3.20 14.06
C PHE A 37 3.94 3.47 12.78
N GLY A 38 5.09 2.82 12.59
CA GLY A 38 5.91 2.94 11.38
C GLY A 38 5.15 2.51 10.12
N LEU A 39 4.31 1.47 10.20
CA LEU A 39 3.48 1.02 9.07
C LEU A 39 2.44 2.09 8.67
N ILE A 40 1.74 2.67 9.65
CA ILE A 40 0.77 3.75 9.41
C ILE A 40 1.47 4.99 8.86
N GLU A 41 2.58 5.41 9.47
CA GLU A 41 3.36 6.59 9.07
C GLU A 41 3.90 6.44 7.63
N THR A 42 4.34 5.23 7.25
CA THR A 42 4.81 4.96 5.88
C THR A 42 3.70 5.17 4.86
N ALA A 43 2.49 4.67 5.14
CA ALA A 43 1.35 4.82 4.25
C ALA A 43 0.86 6.27 4.18
N GLU A 44 0.79 6.96 5.33
CA GLU A 44 0.41 8.38 5.40
C GLU A 44 1.41 9.26 4.66
N LYS A 45 2.72 8.99 4.81
CA LYS A 45 3.75 9.76 4.09
C LYS A 45 3.63 9.60 2.58
N ALA A 46 3.35 8.39 2.10
CA ALA A 46 3.10 8.15 0.68
C ALA A 46 1.84 8.90 0.19
N ALA A 47 0.77 8.94 1.00
CA ALA A 47 -0.47 9.67 0.70
C ALA A 47 -0.26 11.20 0.69
N GLU A 48 0.53 11.74 1.61
CA GLU A 48 0.92 13.16 1.65
C GLU A 48 1.67 13.55 0.37
N VAL A 49 2.70 12.78 0.00
CA VAL A 49 3.46 13.01 -1.24
C VAL A 49 2.55 12.97 -2.45
N TYR A 50 1.68 11.95 -2.56
CA TYR A 50 0.70 11.86 -3.64
C TYR A 50 -0.21 13.09 -3.69
N THR A 51 -0.72 13.53 -2.53
CA THR A 51 -1.61 14.69 -2.42
C THR A 51 -0.90 15.96 -2.90
N TYR A 52 0.34 16.19 -2.49
CA TYR A 52 1.13 17.35 -2.93
C TYR A 52 1.41 17.34 -4.43
N VAL A 53 1.79 16.19 -4.99
CA VAL A 53 2.00 16.06 -6.45
C VAL A 53 0.70 16.35 -7.20
N LYS A 54 -0.42 15.77 -6.76
CA LYS A 54 -1.74 15.98 -7.40
C LYS A 54 -2.26 17.41 -7.26
N ALA A 55 -1.93 18.10 -6.17
CA ALA A 55 -2.26 19.51 -5.99
C ALA A 55 -1.47 20.42 -6.94
N GLN A 56 -0.26 20.02 -7.35
CA GLN A 56 0.57 20.77 -8.30
C GLN A 56 0.27 20.45 -9.77
N GLY A 57 -0.36 19.31 -10.06
CA GLY A 57 -0.75 18.93 -11.42
C GLY A 57 -0.76 17.42 -11.69
N PRO A 58 -0.55 16.99 -12.94
CA PRO A 58 -0.43 15.58 -13.27
C PRO A 58 0.88 14.98 -12.73
N ILE A 59 0.89 13.68 -12.48
CA ILE A 59 2.12 12.93 -12.19
C ILE A 59 2.91 12.83 -13.50
N LEU A 60 4.08 13.48 -13.57
CA LEU A 60 4.93 13.51 -14.76
C LEU A 60 5.76 12.22 -14.92
N GLN A 61 6.13 11.60 -13.81
CA GLN A 61 6.83 10.32 -13.74
C GLN A 61 6.49 9.59 -12.43
N THR A 62 6.54 8.27 -12.45
CA THR A 62 6.32 7.41 -11.27
C THR A 62 7.23 6.19 -11.32
N ILE A 63 7.38 5.50 -10.19
CA ILE A 63 8.03 4.20 -10.13
C ILE A 63 7.19 3.22 -10.96
N THR A 64 7.80 2.52 -11.91
CA THR A 64 7.10 1.56 -12.77
C THR A 64 6.93 0.21 -12.06
N ASP A 65 6.01 -0.62 -12.55
CA ASP A 65 5.83 -1.98 -12.02
C ASP A 65 7.10 -2.83 -12.16
N GLU A 66 7.87 -2.67 -13.24
CA GLU A 66 9.19 -3.31 -13.38
C GLU A 66 10.16 -2.87 -12.27
N ASN A 67 10.18 -1.58 -11.93
CA ASN A 67 11.01 -1.09 -10.82
C ASN A 67 10.53 -1.66 -9.48
N LEU A 68 9.21 -1.78 -9.27
CA LEU A 68 8.63 -2.35 -8.05
C LEU A 68 8.89 -3.86 -7.93
N TRP A 69 8.86 -4.60 -9.04
CA TRP A 69 9.25 -6.02 -9.05
C TRP A 69 10.73 -6.21 -8.71
N ARG A 70 11.62 -5.40 -9.29
CA ARG A 70 13.06 -5.43 -8.93
C ARG A 70 13.29 -5.09 -7.46
N LEU A 71 12.50 -4.18 -6.90
CA LEU A 71 12.54 -3.86 -5.48
C LEU A 71 12.06 -5.05 -4.63
N ALA A 72 10.95 -5.68 -5.02
CA ALA A 72 10.42 -6.86 -4.35
C ALA A 72 11.44 -8.01 -4.30
N ASP A 73 12.11 -8.29 -5.42
CA ASP A 73 13.19 -9.28 -5.50
C ASP A 73 14.37 -8.93 -4.59
N ALA A 74 14.80 -7.67 -4.58
CA ALA A 74 15.92 -7.22 -3.75
C ALA A 74 15.62 -7.32 -2.24
N PHE A 75 14.37 -7.14 -1.84
CA PHE A 75 13.93 -7.24 -0.45
C PHE A 75 13.42 -8.63 -0.07
N GLY A 76 13.34 -9.57 -1.03
CA GLY A 76 12.85 -10.93 -0.80
C GLY A 76 11.37 -10.99 -0.39
N VAL A 77 10.55 -10.08 -0.92
CA VAL A 77 9.11 -9.99 -0.60
C VAL A 77 8.25 -10.28 -1.83
N THR A 78 7.03 -10.77 -1.62
CA THR A 78 6.06 -11.00 -2.69
C THR A 78 4.95 -9.94 -2.61
N PRO A 79 4.81 -9.06 -3.63
CA PRO A 79 3.70 -8.12 -3.70
C PRO A 79 2.34 -8.83 -3.72
N LYS A 80 1.30 -8.21 -3.16
CA LYS A 80 -0.06 -8.78 -3.17
C LYS A 80 -0.55 -8.91 -4.61
N ALA A 81 -1.14 -10.06 -4.96
CA ALA A 81 -1.67 -10.30 -6.29
C ALA A 81 -2.65 -9.20 -6.73
N GLY A 82 -2.49 -8.71 -7.96
CA GLY A 82 -3.28 -7.62 -8.52
C GLY A 82 -2.83 -6.20 -8.16
N TYR A 83 -1.74 -6.04 -7.39
CA TYR A 83 -1.19 -4.71 -7.07
C TYR A 83 -0.19 -4.21 -8.11
N LEU A 84 0.51 -5.13 -8.77
CA LEU A 84 1.44 -4.85 -9.87
C LEU A 84 0.97 -5.62 -11.11
N GLU A 85 1.10 -5.02 -12.29
CA GLU A 85 0.97 -5.72 -13.55
C GLU A 85 2.10 -6.75 -13.72
N GLU A 86 1.79 -7.86 -14.39
CA GLU A 86 2.82 -8.85 -14.72
C GLU A 86 3.81 -8.24 -15.71
N VAL A 87 5.09 -8.42 -15.45
CA VAL A 87 6.11 -8.07 -16.44
C VAL A 87 6.01 -9.09 -17.56
N HIS A 88 5.27 -8.76 -18.61
CA HIS A 88 5.36 -9.48 -19.87
C HIS A 88 6.74 -9.18 -20.47
N THR A 89 7.77 -9.89 -20.00
CA THR A 89 9.00 -10.03 -20.78
C THR A 89 8.58 -10.58 -22.13
N LYS A 90 8.65 -9.75 -23.18
CA LYS A 90 8.68 -10.26 -24.55
C LYS A 90 9.82 -11.26 -24.60
N ALA A 91 9.48 -12.54 -24.66
CA ALA A 91 10.43 -13.58 -25.00
C ALA A 91 10.96 -13.28 -26.41
N GLY A 92 12.27 -13.02 -26.51
CA GLY A 92 13.04 -12.92 -27.76
C GLY A 92 12.94 -11.57 -28.47
N VAL A 93 14.05 -10.83 -28.58
CA VAL A 93 15.19 -11.08 -29.49
C VAL A 93 16.47 -10.67 -28.77
#